data_AF-A0A1J3FMB2-F1
#
_entry.id   AF-A0A1J3FMB2-F1
#
_cell.length_a   1.000
_cell.length_b   1.000
_cell.length_c   1.000
_cell.angle_alpha   90.00
_cell.angle_beta   90.00
_cell.angle_gamma   90.00
#
_symmetry.space_group_name_H-M   'P 1'
#
loop_
_entity.id
_entity.type
_entity.pdbx_description
1 polymer ?
#
loop_
_entity_poly.entity_id
_entity_poly.type
_entity_poly.pdbx_seq_one_letter_code
_entity_poly.pdbx_strand_id
1 'polypeptide(L)'
;LSPAGVDWLKSTTKLDNVPARPDNRVAHALRKAQSRGQSLNSFIFAVNYQIPSKEQYNLVLYFATEEPIPSDSLLHRFIHGDDSFRNQR
;
A
#
# COMPACT_ATOMS: atom_id res chain seq x y z
N LEU A 1 -3.08 -10.64 -5.22
CA LEU A 1 -2.71 -9.25 -5.55
C LEU A 1 -1.70 -9.27 -6.69
N SER A 2 -1.73 -8.28 -7.58
CA SER A 2 -0.78 -8.13 -8.70
C SER A 2 0.17 -6.95 -8.45
N PRO A 3 1.44 -6.99 -8.87
CA PRO A 3 2.35 -5.86 -8.75
C PRO A 3 1.81 -4.63 -9.49
N ALA A 4 1.85 -3.46 -8.84
CA ALA A 4 1.29 -2.20 -9.36
C ALA A 4 2.33 -1.09 -9.51
N GLY A 5 3.43 -1.16 -8.76
CA GLY A 5 4.50 -0.17 -8.85
C GLY A 5 5.55 -0.32 -7.77
N VAL A 6 6.59 0.49 -7.89
CA VAL A 6 7.66 0.60 -6.90
C VAL A 6 8.10 2.06 -6.78
N ASP A 7 8.30 2.52 -5.56
CA ASP A 7 8.97 3.78 -5.29
C ASP A 7 10.29 3.54 -4.54
N TRP A 8 11.31 4.32 -4.89
CA TRP A 8 12.51 4.50 -4.09
C TRP A 8 12.54 5.93 -3.57
N LEU A 9 12.24 6.08 -2.27
CA LEU A 9 12.05 7.40 -1.65
C LEU A 9 13.19 7.69 -0.69
N LYS A 10 13.68 8.93 -0.72
CA LYS A 10 14.60 9.49 0.26
C LYS A 10 13.84 10.47 1.15
N SER A 11 14.08 10.40 2.46
CA SER A 11 13.46 11.27 3.46
C SER A 11 14.43 11.59 4.59
N THR A 12 14.23 12.74 5.24
CA THR A 12 14.92 13.12 6.47
C THR A 12 14.28 12.52 7.71
N THR A 13 13.07 11.98 7.58
CA THR A 13 12.26 11.39 8.66
C THR A 13 11.61 10.08 8.22
N LYS A 14 11.10 9.33 9.20
CA LYS A 14 10.37 8.08 8.95
C LYS A 14 9.14 8.35 8.07
N LEU A 15 8.96 7.55 7.03
CA LEU A 15 7.80 7.65 6.16
C LEU A 15 6.76 6.61 6.55
N ASP A 16 5.73 7.09 7.25
CA ASP A 16 4.52 6.34 7.53
C ASP A 16 3.39 6.78 6.58
N ASN A 17 2.37 5.94 6.40
CA ASN A 17 1.22 6.21 5.53
C ASN A 17 1.58 6.65 4.10
N VAL A 18 2.57 6.00 3.48
CA VAL A 18 3.09 6.36 2.14
C VAL A 18 1.98 6.56 1.08
N PRO A 19 0.94 5.70 0.97
CA PRO A 19 -0.13 5.90 -0.01
C PRO A 19 -0.99 7.16 0.20
N ALA A 20 -0.99 7.73 1.41
CA ALA A 20 -1.76 8.94 1.73
C ALA A 20 -1.04 10.24 1.31
N ARG A 21 0.25 10.16 0.94
CA ARG A 21 1.01 11.34 0.54
C ARG A 21 0.41 12.02 -0.70
N PRO A 22 0.39 13.36 -0.76
CA PRO A 22 -0.12 14.08 -1.93
C PRO A 22 0.62 13.78 -3.23
N ASP A 23 1.92 13.47 -3.14
CA ASP A 23 2.80 13.19 -4.27
C ASP A 23 2.88 11.70 -4.65
N ASN A 24 2.10 10.82 -3.97
CA ASN A 24 2.09 9.39 -4.27
C ASN A 24 1.47 9.13 -5.65
N ARG A 25 2.31 8.72 -6.61
CA ARG A 25 1.89 8.52 -8.00
C ARG A 25 0.94 7.34 -8.18
N VAL A 26 1.13 6.26 -7.42
CA VAL A 26 0.30 5.06 -7.51
C VAL A 26 -1.11 5.35 -6.97
N ALA A 27 -1.21 5.95 -5.80
CA ALA A 27 -2.49 6.36 -5.21
C ALA A 27 -3.19 7.42 -6.07
N HIS A 28 -2.45 8.37 -6.64
CA HIS A 28 -3.02 9.36 -7.56
C HIS A 28 -3.57 8.72 -8.85
N ALA A 29 -2.83 7.77 -9.44
CA ALA A 29 -3.31 7.03 -10.62
C ALA A 29 -4.58 6.25 -10.31
N LEU A 30 -4.65 5.60 -9.15
CA LEU A 30 -5.86 4.91 -8.69
C LEU A 30 -7.05 5.86 -8.56
N ARG A 31 -6.90 6.98 -7.83
CA ARG A 31 -7.97 7.96 -7.64
C ARG A 31 -8.48 8.53 -8.98
N LYS A 32 -7.58 8.71 -9.95
CA LYS A 32 -7.92 9.14 -11.31
C LYS A 32 -8.68 8.06 -12.11
N ALA A 33 -8.35 6.78 -11.92
CA ALA A 33 -9.10 5.69 -12.53
C ALA A 33 -10.50 5.56 -11.88
N GLN A 34 -10.58 5.69 -10.56
CA GLN A 34 -11.83 5.72 -9.79
C GLN A 34 -12.76 6.85 -10.23
N SER A 35 -12.24 8.07 -10.41
CA SER A 35 -13.05 9.22 -10.86
C SER A 35 -13.60 9.07 -12.29
N ARG A 36 -13.05 8.13 -13.06
CA ARG A 36 -13.52 7.75 -14.40
C ARG A 36 -14.40 6.51 -14.41
N GLY A 37 -14.67 5.89 -13.25
CA GLY A 37 -15.43 4.65 -13.14
C GLY A 37 -14.69 3.40 -13.65
N GLN A 38 -13.36 3.45 -13.78
CA GLN A 38 -12.57 2.38 -14.40
C GLN A 38 -12.03 1.34 -13.41
N SER A 39 -12.08 1.64 -12.11
CA SER A 39 -11.40 0.88 -11.06
C SER A 39 -12.12 1.14 -9.75
N LEU A 40 -13.33 0.59 -9.56
CA LEU A 40 -14.20 0.95 -8.44
C LEU A 40 -14.02 0.04 -7.21
N ASN A 41 -13.60 -1.21 -7.43
CA ASN A 41 -13.43 -2.22 -6.37
C ASN A 41 -11.95 -2.43 -6.01
N SER A 42 -11.12 -1.45 -6.35
CA SER A 42 -9.69 -1.59 -6.29
C SER A 42 -9.15 -1.46 -4.87
N PHE A 43 -8.33 -2.43 -4.50
CA PHE A 43 -7.56 -2.43 -3.26
C PHE A 43 -6.08 -2.26 -3.58
N ILE A 44 -5.38 -1.40 -2.83
CA ILE A 44 -3.92 -1.27 -2.87
C ILE A 44 -3.32 -1.71 -1.54
N PHE A 45 -2.33 -2.58 -1.62
CA PHE A 45 -1.46 -2.95 -0.53
C PHE A 45 -0.06 -2.42 -0.78
N ALA A 46 0.51 -1.72 0.20
CA ALA A 46 1.86 -1.18 0.11
C ALA A 46 2.74 -1.79 1.21
N VAL A 47 3.90 -2.33 0.81
CA VAL A 47 4.95 -2.78 1.73
C VAL A 47 6.06 -1.74 1.71
N ASN A 48 6.30 -1.07 2.85
CA ASN A 48 7.39 -0.12 3.00
C ASN A 48 8.58 -0.74 3.73
N TYR A 49 9.68 -0.96 3.03
CA TYR A 49 10.95 -1.33 3.63
C TYR A 49 11.77 -0.09 3.96
N GLN A 50 11.86 0.20 5.26
CA GLN A 50 12.63 1.31 5.80
C GLN A 50 14.08 0.89 6.02
N ILE A 51 15.01 1.52 5.30
CA ILE A 51 16.44 1.24 5.37
C ILE A 51 17.09 2.31 6.27
N PRO A 52 17.57 1.93 7.47
CA PRO A 52 18.23 2.88 8.37
C PRO A 52 19.60 3.28 7.81
N SER A 53 19.82 4.58 7.61
CA SER A 53 21.12 5.17 7.29
C SER A 53 21.18 6.62 7.79
N LYS A 54 22.26 7.36 7.50
CA LYS A 54 22.34 8.81 7.80
C LYS A 54 21.18 9.60 7.16
N GLU A 55 20.73 9.14 5.99
CA GLU A 55 19.49 9.58 5.34
C GLU A 55 18.53 8.40 5.25
N GLN A 56 17.23 8.60 5.42
CA GLN A 56 16.30 7.47 5.41
C GLN A 56 15.88 7.14 3.97
N TYR A 57 16.10 5.89 3.58
CA TYR A 57 15.62 5.36 2.30
C TYR A 57 14.45 4.41 2.53
N ASN A 58 13.48 4.45 1.63
CA ASN A 58 12.28 3.64 1.68
C ASN A 58 12.10 2.96 0.32
N LEU A 59 12.11 1.63 0.29
CA LEU A 59 11.67 0.85 -0.86
C LEU A 59 10.20 0.48 -0.65
N VAL A 60 9.32 1.06 -1.47
CA VAL A 60 7.88 0.87 -1.34
C VAL A 60 7.39 0.02 -2.50
N LEU A 61 6.90 -1.16 -2.19
CA LEU A 61 6.33 -2.10 -3.17
C LEU A 61 4.80 -1.99 -3.11
N TYR A 62 4.17 -1.68 -4.24
CA TYR A 62 2.72 -1.60 -4.34
C TYR A 62 2.17 -2.81 -5.07
N PHE A 63 1.11 -3.37 -4.50
CA PHE A 63 0.31 -4.42 -5.11
C PHE A 63 -1.15 -3.97 -5.16
N ALA A 64 -1.85 -4.31 -6.23
CA ALA A 64 -3.24 -3.96 -6.43
C ALA A 64 -4.09 -5.14 -6.88
N THR A 65 -5.40 -5.03 -6.72
CA THR A 65 -6.37 -5.94 -7.31
C THR A 65 -7.69 -5.21 -7.52
N GLU A 66 -8.40 -5.52 -8.61
CA GLU A 66 -9.80 -5.12 -8.84
C GLU A 66 -10.78 -6.18 -8.32
N GLU A 67 -10.28 -7.37 -8.01
CA GLU A 67 -11.09 -8.47 -7.52
C GLU A 67 -11.34 -8.30 -6.01
N PRO A 68 -12.54 -8.65 -5.52
CA PRO A 68 -12.79 -8.70 -4.09
C PRO A 68 -11.78 -9.60 -3.38
N ILE A 69 -11.30 -9.16 -2.22
CA ILE A 69 -10.42 -10.00 -1.40
C ILE A 69 -11.24 -11.15 -0.83
N PRO A 70 -10.84 -12.42 -1.04
CA PRO A 70 -11.57 -13.56 -0.51
C PRO A 70 -11.71 -13.47 1.02
N SER A 71 -12.94 -13.65 1.51
CA SER A 71 -13.29 -13.46 2.92
C SER A 71 -12.57 -14.42 3.88
N ASP A 72 -12.15 -15.58 3.36
CA ASP A 72 -11.41 -16.63 4.06
C ASP A 72 -9.88 -16.44 4.00
N SER A 73 -9.40 -15.41 3.29
CA SER A 73 -7.96 -15.16 3.16
C SER A 73 -7.34 -14.50 4.39
N LEU A 74 -6.04 -14.75 4.62
CA LEU A 74 -5.26 -14.07 5.66
C LEU A 74 -5.25 -12.55 5.47
N LEU A 75 -5.24 -12.07 4.23
CA LEU A 75 -5.28 -10.64 3.93
C LEU A 75 -6.61 -10.01 4.34
N HIS A 76 -7.74 -10.67 4.06
CA HIS A 76 -9.04 -10.21 4.53
C HIS A 76 -9.08 -10.14 6.06
N ARG A 77 -8.59 -11.19 6.74
CA ARG A 77 -8.48 -11.18 8.20
C ARG A 77 -7.51 -10.10 8.72
N PHE A 78 -6.45 -9.80 7.99
CA PHE A 78 -5.51 -8.73 8.36
C PHE A 78 -6.17 -7.34 8.29
N ILE A 79 -6.96 -7.09 7.24
CA ILE A 79 -7.68 -5.83 7.01
C ILE A 79 -8.78 -5.64 8.07
N HIS A 80 -9.62 -6.66 8.26
CA HIS A 80 -10.83 -6.57 9.07
C HIS A 80 -10.68 -7.06 10.52
N GLY A 81 -9.58 -7.71 10.85
CA GLY A 81 -9.28 -8.21 12.19
C GLY A 81 -8.70 -7.15 13.12
N ASP A 82 -8.34 -7.60 14.32
CA ASP A 82 -7.75 -6.76 15.36
C ASP A 82 -6.21 -6.82 15.34
N ASP A 83 -5.61 -6.02 16.22
CA ASP A 83 -4.17 -5.95 16.36
C ASP A 83 -3.57 -7.24 16.94
N SER A 84 -4.37 -8.11 17.59
CA SER A 84 -3.87 -9.40 18.05
C SER A 84 -3.49 -10.28 16.85
N PHE A 85 -4.32 -10.30 15.80
CA PHE A 85 -4.01 -11.03 14.58
C PHE A 85 -2.92 -10.34 13.76
N ARG A 86 -2.94 -9.00 13.64
CA ARG A 86 -1.92 -8.26 12.87
C ARG A 86 -0.52 -8.40 13.47
N ASN A 87 -0.45 -8.57 14.78
CA ASN A 87 0.80 -8.75 15.53
C ASN A 87 1.11 -10.21 15.85
N GLN A 88 0.35 -11.18 15.30
CA GLN A 88 0.77 -12.59 15.34
C GLN A 88 2.03 -12.73 14.46
N ARG A 89 3.17 -12.79 15.14
CA ARG A 89 4.51 -13.02 14.59
C ARG A 89 5.27 -13.96 15.50
#